data_AF-A0AAV5A7A5-F1
#
_entry.id   AF-A0AAV5A7A5-F1
#
_cell.length_a   1.000
_cell.length_b   1.000
_cell.length_c   1.000
_cell.angle_alpha   90.00
_cell.angle_beta   90.00
_cell.angle_gamma   90.00
#
_symmetry.space_group_name_H-M   'P 1'
#
loop_
_entity.id
_entity.type
_entity.pdbx_description
1 polymer ?
#
loop_
_entity_poly.entity_id
_entity_poly.type
_entity_poly.pdbx_seq_one_letter_code
_entity_poly.pdbx_strand_id
1 'polypeptide(L)'
;MSPQYVNHLTALEQAIRTKPDNPAFKVPSENGGWRDISYQELWNDVVRLAVYYSSRLEQLGMKKRDVIGLCLQRAGYIPHLMSTYVKDLDLVQGLFQQSNAKTVICDTTRINGWEQLEPLGVKVIPILTHEEVAQITGSCSPVDLSVLPPLDEEVDGNDILSFEQSSGSSSGRPKLVPFSRRWVDANAQKCQIDERRTPVFIRSGSFCYVGQLLRAS
;
A
#
# COMPACT_ATOMS: atom_id res chain seq x y z
N MET A 1 -8.27 -23.83 -15.01
CA MET A 1 -8.13 -22.94 -13.85
C MET A 1 -7.06 -21.93 -14.20
N SER A 2 -7.40 -20.66 -14.25
CA SER A 2 -6.42 -19.58 -14.41
C SER A 2 -5.46 -19.60 -13.21
N PRO A 3 -4.16 -19.31 -13.39
CA PRO A 3 -3.22 -19.30 -12.27
C PRO A 3 -3.61 -18.22 -11.26
N GLN A 4 -3.72 -18.59 -9.99
CA GLN A 4 -3.94 -17.64 -8.90
C GLN A 4 -2.59 -17.04 -8.51
N TYR A 5 -2.38 -15.76 -8.79
CA TYR A 5 -1.13 -15.06 -8.47
C TYR A 5 -1.10 -14.63 -7.00
N VAL A 6 -0.06 -14.99 -6.27
CA VAL A 6 0.12 -14.57 -4.87
C VAL A 6 0.57 -13.11 -4.82
N ASN A 7 -0.08 -12.33 -3.96
CA ASN A 7 0.37 -11.00 -3.58
C ASN A 7 0.33 -10.84 -2.05
N HIS A 8 0.75 -9.68 -1.55
CA HIS A 8 0.81 -9.40 -0.12
C HIS A 8 -0.56 -9.48 0.60
N LEU A 9 -1.68 -9.17 -0.07
CA LEU A 9 -3.03 -9.31 0.53
C LEU A 9 -3.45 -10.76 0.63
N THR A 10 -3.24 -11.57 -0.40
CA THR A 10 -3.56 -13.01 -0.36
C THR A 10 -2.63 -13.76 0.59
N ALA A 11 -1.37 -13.34 0.69
CA ALA A 11 -0.42 -13.89 1.66
C ALA A 11 -0.82 -13.52 3.11
N LEU A 12 -1.25 -12.27 3.34
CA LEU A 12 -1.80 -11.84 4.63
C LEU A 12 -3.08 -12.61 4.97
N GLU A 13 -4.00 -12.78 4.02
CA GLU A 13 -5.21 -13.59 4.20
C GLU A 13 -4.88 -15.02 4.63
N GLN A 14 -3.94 -15.65 3.93
CA GLN A 14 -3.47 -16.99 4.28
C GLN A 14 -2.85 -17.02 5.68
N ALA A 15 -2.02 -16.03 6.03
CA ALA A 15 -1.39 -15.94 7.34
C ALA A 15 -2.43 -15.87 8.46
N ILE A 16 -3.50 -15.09 8.30
CA ILE A 16 -4.59 -15.00 9.30
C ILE A 16 -5.30 -16.34 9.47
N ARG A 17 -5.53 -17.08 8.37
CA ARG A 17 -6.19 -18.40 8.45
C ARG A 17 -5.36 -19.41 9.23
N THR A 18 -4.03 -19.31 9.18
CA THR A 18 -3.12 -20.29 9.79
C THR A 18 -2.55 -19.87 11.15
N LYS A 19 -2.32 -18.58 11.36
CA LYS A 19 -1.58 -18.03 12.50
C LYS A 19 -2.09 -16.62 12.88
N PRO A 20 -3.39 -16.45 13.19
CA PRO A 20 -4.01 -15.14 13.38
C PRO A 20 -3.36 -14.34 14.52
N ASP A 21 -3.00 -15.01 15.60
CA ASP A 21 -2.46 -14.39 16.82
C ASP A 21 -0.93 -14.21 16.78
N ASN A 22 -0.24 -14.72 15.76
CA ASN A 22 1.20 -14.53 15.64
C ASN A 22 1.52 -13.06 15.30
N PRO A 23 2.65 -12.51 15.80
CA PRO A 23 3.05 -11.15 15.51
C PRO A 23 3.39 -10.97 14.03
N ALA A 24 2.65 -10.08 13.36
CA ALA A 24 2.97 -9.58 12.03
C ALA A 24 3.99 -8.42 12.09
N PHE A 25 3.86 -7.55 13.09
CA PHE A 25 4.81 -6.47 13.35
C PHE A 25 5.16 -6.38 14.84
N LYS A 26 6.35 -5.83 15.11
CA LYS A 26 6.74 -5.32 16.42
C LYS A 26 6.98 -3.83 16.28
N VAL A 27 6.22 -3.01 17.01
CA VAL A 27 6.31 -1.55 16.98
C VAL A 27 6.77 -1.02 18.33
N PRO A 28 7.49 0.12 18.39
CA PRO A 28 7.85 0.72 19.68
C PRO A 28 6.61 1.03 20.53
N SER A 29 6.69 0.76 21.83
CA SER A 29 5.65 1.11 22.80
C SER A 29 5.96 2.44 23.49
N GLU A 30 4.94 3.19 23.89
CA GLU A 30 5.05 4.45 24.65
C GLU A 30 5.77 4.26 25.99
N ASN A 31 5.62 3.11 26.62
CA ASN A 31 6.23 2.78 27.92
C ASN A 31 7.68 2.28 27.79
N GLY A 32 8.26 2.35 26.59
CA GLY A 32 9.50 1.68 26.24
C GLY A 32 9.27 0.20 25.89
N GLY A 33 10.16 -0.36 25.06
CA GLY A 33 10.04 -1.73 24.56
C GLY A 33 9.21 -1.85 23.28
N TRP A 34 8.65 -3.04 23.05
CA TRP A 34 7.98 -3.40 21.80
C TRP A 34 6.56 -3.91 22.06
N ARG A 35 5.62 -3.46 21.24
CA ARG A 35 4.25 -3.97 21.15
C ARG A 35 4.12 -4.85 19.91
N ASP A 36 3.52 -6.00 20.08
CA ASP A 36 3.20 -6.89 18.98
C ASP A 36 1.89 -6.43 18.33
N ILE A 37 1.87 -6.44 17.00
CA ILE A 37 0.67 -6.32 16.18
C ILE A 37 0.46 -7.67 15.53
N SER A 38 -0.64 -8.36 15.85
CA SER A 38 -0.92 -9.68 15.28
C SER A 38 -1.33 -9.60 13.80
N TYR A 39 -1.29 -10.73 13.08
CA TYR A 39 -1.82 -10.79 11.71
C TYR A 39 -3.31 -10.42 11.66
N GLN A 40 -4.09 -10.85 12.66
CA GLN A 40 -5.51 -10.53 12.75
C GLN A 40 -5.75 -9.04 13.01
N GLU A 41 -4.98 -8.42 13.90
CA GLU A 41 -5.05 -6.97 14.16
C GLU A 41 -4.68 -6.18 12.90
N LEU A 42 -3.56 -6.51 12.26
CA LEU A 42 -3.12 -5.87 11.03
C LEU A 42 -4.19 -5.94 9.93
N TRP A 43 -4.83 -7.09 9.78
CA TRP A 43 -5.89 -7.27 8.78
C TRP A 43 -7.10 -6.40 9.06
N ASN A 44 -7.54 -6.34 10.31
CA ASN A 44 -8.65 -5.50 10.71
C ASN A 44 -8.34 -4.02 10.41
N ASP A 45 -7.12 -3.57 10.69
CA ASP A 45 -6.66 -2.22 10.37
C ASP A 45 -6.69 -1.97 8.86
N VAL A 46 -6.09 -2.87 8.07
CA VAL A 46 -6.04 -2.78 6.59
C VAL A 46 -7.45 -2.70 6.01
N VAL A 47 -8.37 -3.54 6.46
CA VAL A 47 -9.74 -3.60 5.94
C VAL A 47 -10.54 -2.37 6.34
N ARG A 48 -10.44 -1.89 7.59
CA ARG A 48 -11.14 -0.68 8.05
C ARG A 48 -10.67 0.55 7.30
N LEU A 49 -9.36 0.71 7.15
CA LEU A 49 -8.78 1.81 6.38
C LEU A 49 -9.15 1.70 4.89
N ALA A 50 -9.16 0.49 4.34
CA ALA A 50 -9.59 0.28 2.96
C ALA A 50 -11.06 0.69 2.73
N VAL A 51 -11.96 0.35 3.64
CA VAL A 51 -13.38 0.77 3.55
C VAL A 51 -13.49 2.28 3.65
N TYR A 52 -12.85 2.88 4.65
CA TYR A 52 -12.85 4.33 4.85
C TYR A 52 -12.42 5.07 3.57
N TYR A 53 -11.26 4.69 3.02
CA TYR A 53 -10.75 5.34 1.82
C TYR A 53 -11.55 4.98 0.58
N SER A 54 -12.09 3.77 0.47
CA SER A 54 -12.97 3.38 -0.63
C SER A 54 -14.15 4.32 -0.74
N SER A 55 -14.90 4.51 0.35
CA SER A 55 -16.06 5.40 0.38
C SER A 55 -15.66 6.85 0.12
N ARG A 56 -14.54 7.32 0.70
CA ARG A 56 -14.05 8.69 0.50
C ARG A 56 -13.68 8.96 -0.95
N LEU A 57 -13.00 8.03 -1.61
CA LEU A 57 -12.55 8.15 -2.99
C LEU A 57 -13.70 8.02 -3.99
N GLU A 58 -14.67 7.15 -3.73
CA GLU A 58 -15.89 7.02 -4.53
C GLU A 58 -16.73 8.31 -4.51
N GLN A 59 -16.84 8.99 -3.36
CA GLN A 59 -17.47 10.32 -3.26
C GLN A 59 -16.76 11.38 -4.11
N LEU A 60 -15.46 11.19 -4.39
CA LEU A 60 -14.69 12.04 -5.28
C LEU A 60 -14.76 11.59 -6.75
N GLY A 61 -15.61 10.60 -7.07
CA GLY A 61 -15.79 10.07 -8.42
C GLY A 61 -14.67 9.15 -8.90
N MET A 62 -13.84 8.65 -7.99
CA MET A 62 -12.79 7.67 -8.35
C MET A 62 -13.40 6.31 -8.63
N LYS A 63 -12.77 5.59 -9.56
CA LYS A 63 -13.16 4.23 -9.94
C LYS A 63 -12.11 3.25 -9.45
N LYS A 64 -12.53 2.00 -9.20
CA LYS A 64 -11.59 0.91 -8.93
C LYS A 64 -10.57 0.83 -10.07
N ARG A 65 -9.34 0.48 -9.73
CA ARG A 65 -8.15 0.45 -10.59
C ARG A 65 -7.63 1.82 -11.04
N ASP A 66 -8.24 2.93 -10.63
CA ASP A 66 -7.58 4.23 -10.75
C ASP A 66 -6.27 4.23 -9.96
N VAL A 67 -5.29 4.99 -10.47
CA VAL A 67 -3.97 5.09 -9.85
C VAL A 67 -3.98 6.18 -8.78
N ILE A 68 -3.46 5.83 -7.60
CA ILE A 68 -3.46 6.71 -6.43
C ILE A 68 -2.06 6.81 -5.82
N GLY A 69 -1.66 8.00 -5.38
CA GLY A 69 -0.40 8.20 -4.67
C GLY A 69 -0.51 7.84 -3.18
N LEU A 70 -0.65 6.56 -2.83
CA LEU A 70 -0.51 5.94 -1.50
C LEU A 70 -0.81 4.43 -1.63
N CYS A 71 -0.41 3.60 -0.67
CA CYS A 71 -0.79 2.18 -0.62
C CYS A 71 -2.25 1.97 -0.16
N LEU A 72 -3.21 1.76 -1.08
CA LEU A 72 -4.59 1.31 -0.77
C LEU A 72 -5.05 0.13 -1.64
N GLN A 73 -4.19 -0.87 -1.82
CA GLN A 73 -4.49 -2.01 -2.71
C GLN A 73 -5.77 -2.76 -2.30
N ARG A 74 -6.04 -2.89 -0.99
CA ARG A 74 -7.26 -3.56 -0.51
C ARG A 74 -8.54 -2.84 -0.89
N ALA A 75 -8.52 -1.52 -1.09
CA ALA A 75 -9.66 -0.71 -1.53
C ALA A 75 -9.93 -0.83 -3.04
N GLY A 76 -9.04 -1.51 -3.78
CA GLY A 76 -9.17 -1.76 -5.22
C GLY A 76 -8.51 -0.73 -6.13
N TYR A 77 -7.65 0.13 -5.59
CA TYR A 77 -6.90 1.12 -6.36
C TYR A 77 -5.48 0.63 -6.65
N ILE A 78 -4.85 1.18 -7.69
CA ILE A 78 -3.45 0.87 -8.04
C ILE A 78 -2.56 1.90 -7.33
N PRO A 79 -1.80 1.52 -6.29
CA PRO A 79 -0.88 2.43 -5.64
C PRO A 79 0.29 2.82 -6.54
N HIS A 80 0.58 4.11 -6.56
CA HIS A 80 1.86 4.68 -6.93
C HIS A 80 2.62 4.95 -5.63
N LEU A 81 3.57 4.07 -5.31
CA LEU A 81 4.41 4.21 -4.13
C LEU A 81 5.52 5.22 -4.41
N MET A 82 5.41 6.40 -3.81
CA MET A 82 6.41 7.46 -3.91
C MET A 82 6.92 7.83 -2.53
N SER A 83 8.24 8.00 -2.43
CA SER A 83 8.86 8.33 -1.15
C SER A 83 8.40 9.68 -0.64
N THR A 84 8.05 9.76 0.64
CA THR A 84 7.73 11.02 1.33
C THR A 84 8.93 11.96 1.46
N TYR A 85 10.13 11.54 1.04
CA TYR A 85 11.34 12.36 1.02
C TYR A 85 11.52 13.14 -0.29
N VAL A 86 10.72 12.86 -1.32
CA VAL A 86 10.71 13.66 -2.54
C VAL A 86 10.14 15.05 -2.19
N LYS A 87 10.91 16.11 -2.44
CA LYS A 87 10.50 17.51 -2.21
C LYS A 87 10.37 18.33 -3.50
N ASP A 88 10.81 17.76 -4.61
CA ASP A 88 10.76 18.39 -5.93
C ASP A 88 9.38 18.15 -6.55
N LEU A 89 8.58 19.20 -6.63
CA LEU A 89 7.20 19.14 -7.13
C LEU A 89 7.14 18.86 -8.63
N ASP A 90 8.10 19.33 -9.43
CA ASP A 90 8.15 19.06 -10.87
C ASP A 90 8.38 17.56 -11.11
N LEU A 91 9.21 16.94 -10.28
CA LEU A 91 9.40 15.49 -10.30
C LEU A 91 8.11 14.75 -9.93
N VAL A 92 7.41 15.17 -8.87
CA VAL A 92 6.13 14.57 -8.46
C VAL A 92 5.10 14.68 -9.59
N GLN A 93 4.96 15.85 -10.20
CA GLN A 93 4.07 16.09 -11.34
C GLN A 93 4.39 15.15 -12.51
N GLY A 94 5.67 15.08 -12.89
CA GLY A 94 6.10 14.21 -13.99
C GLY A 94 5.82 12.73 -13.72
N LEU A 95 6.00 12.26 -12.49
CA LEU A 95 5.70 10.88 -12.08
C LEU A 95 4.20 10.60 -12.07
N PHE A 96 3.39 11.53 -11.56
CA PHE A 96 1.93 11.39 -11.54
C PHE A 96 1.32 11.41 -12.94
N GLN A 97 1.83 12.25 -13.83
CA GLN A 97 1.44 12.23 -15.25
C GLN A 97 1.80 10.89 -15.91
N GLN A 98 3.02 10.38 -15.71
CA GLN A 98 3.47 9.09 -16.28
C GLN A 98 2.60 7.91 -15.80
N SER A 99 2.19 7.93 -14.53
CA SER A 99 1.35 6.88 -13.95
C SER A 99 -0.15 7.10 -14.17
N ASN A 100 -0.55 8.24 -14.76
CA ASN A 100 -1.94 8.67 -14.85
C ASN A 100 -2.66 8.67 -13.48
N ALA A 101 -1.94 9.07 -12.42
CA ALA A 101 -2.50 9.20 -11.09
C ALA A 101 -3.68 10.18 -11.09
N LYS A 102 -4.76 9.83 -10.39
CA LYS A 102 -5.96 10.68 -10.27
C LYS A 102 -6.05 11.38 -8.93
N THR A 103 -5.33 10.85 -7.94
CA THR A 103 -5.28 11.42 -6.61
C THR A 103 -3.99 11.03 -5.89
N VAL A 104 -3.64 11.77 -4.85
CA VAL A 104 -2.56 11.48 -3.93
C VAL A 104 -3.08 11.63 -2.50
N ILE A 105 -2.70 10.70 -1.62
CA ILE A 105 -2.98 10.82 -0.19
C ILE A 105 -1.63 11.04 0.51
N CYS A 106 -1.43 12.23 1.06
CA CYS A 106 -0.12 12.63 1.56
C CYS A 106 -0.19 13.58 2.76
N ASP A 107 0.93 13.67 3.46
CA ASP A 107 1.17 14.74 4.44
C ASP A 107 1.40 16.06 3.69
N THR A 108 0.38 16.91 3.67
CA THR A 108 0.39 18.18 2.94
C THR A 108 1.36 19.20 3.52
N THR A 109 1.91 18.97 4.72
CA THR A 109 2.87 19.88 5.36
C THR A 109 4.31 19.71 4.86
N ARG A 110 4.61 18.63 4.12
CA ARG A 110 5.99 18.28 3.73
C ARG A 110 6.50 18.95 2.45
N ILE A 111 5.59 19.32 1.55
CA ILE A 111 5.90 19.94 0.28
C ILE A 111 4.98 21.14 0.13
N ASN A 112 5.54 22.29 -0.21
CA ASN A 112 4.74 23.47 -0.60
C ASN A 112 4.35 23.34 -2.07
N GLY A 113 3.14 23.75 -2.45
CA GLY A 113 2.73 23.76 -3.85
C GLY A 113 1.84 22.59 -4.27
N TRP A 114 1.29 21.80 -3.35
CA TRP A 114 0.38 20.70 -3.69
C TRP A 114 -0.82 21.15 -4.55
N GLU A 115 -1.25 22.40 -4.42
CA GLU A 115 -2.29 23.03 -5.26
C GLU A 115 -1.95 23.02 -6.76
N GLN A 116 -0.67 22.96 -7.12
CA GLN A 116 -0.23 22.89 -8.52
C GLN A 116 -0.51 21.53 -9.18
N LEU A 117 -0.94 20.53 -8.39
CA LEU A 117 -1.40 19.25 -8.92
C LEU A 117 -2.85 19.31 -9.44
N GLU A 118 -3.68 20.25 -8.97
CA GLU A 118 -5.07 20.35 -9.40
C GLU A 118 -5.23 20.63 -10.90
N PRO A 119 -4.46 21.54 -11.54
CA PRO A 119 -4.50 21.74 -12.99
C PRO A 119 -4.15 20.48 -13.80
N LEU A 120 -3.44 19.51 -13.19
CA LEU A 120 -3.13 18.22 -13.80
C LEU A 120 -4.23 17.17 -13.60
N GLY A 121 -5.34 17.56 -12.96
CA GLY A 121 -6.45 16.66 -12.63
C GLY A 121 -6.15 15.69 -11.49
N VAL A 122 -5.11 15.96 -10.70
CA VAL A 122 -4.73 15.13 -9.54
C VAL A 122 -5.31 15.75 -8.27
N LYS A 123 -6.23 15.04 -7.61
CA LYS A 123 -6.84 15.49 -6.35
C LYS A 123 -5.91 15.20 -5.17
N VAL A 124 -5.65 16.21 -4.35
CA VAL A 124 -4.85 16.05 -3.13
C VAL A 124 -5.75 15.76 -1.93
N ILE A 125 -5.46 14.69 -1.22
CA ILE A 125 -6.18 14.27 -0.01
C ILE A 125 -5.17 14.24 1.15
N PRO A 126 -5.43 14.94 2.26
CA PRO A 126 -4.59 14.83 3.44
C PRO A 126 -4.55 13.38 3.96
N ILE A 127 -3.37 12.90 4.32
CA ILE A 127 -3.25 11.64 5.05
C ILE A 127 -3.85 11.80 6.45
N LEU A 128 -4.41 10.71 6.98
CA LEU A 128 -5.00 10.69 8.31
C LEU A 128 -3.91 10.90 9.38
N THR A 129 -4.25 11.62 10.45
CA THR A 129 -3.41 11.70 11.64
C THR A 129 -3.41 10.38 12.40
N HIS A 130 -2.49 10.25 13.36
CA HIS A 130 -2.43 9.05 14.20
C HIS A 130 -3.74 8.83 14.97
N GLU A 131 -4.33 9.90 15.50
CA GLU A 131 -5.57 9.87 16.25
C GLU A 131 -6.76 9.46 15.36
N GLU A 132 -6.82 9.99 14.14
CA GLU A 132 -7.87 9.63 13.18
C GLU A 132 -7.75 8.15 12.76
N VAL A 133 -6.54 7.65 12.51
CA VAL A 133 -6.31 6.23 12.25
C VAL A 133 -6.77 5.39 13.43
N ALA A 134 -6.36 5.74 14.66
CA ALA A 134 -6.74 5.01 15.86
C ALA A 134 -8.26 5.00 16.09
N GLN A 135 -8.96 6.09 15.78
CA GLN A 135 -10.42 6.15 15.86
C GLN A 135 -11.09 5.22 14.85
N ILE A 136 -10.57 5.15 13.62
CA ILE A 136 -11.12 4.29 12.56
C ILE A 136 -10.85 2.82 12.88
N THR A 137 -9.61 2.48 13.27
CA THR A 137 -9.21 1.09 13.50
C THR A 137 -9.69 0.51 14.82
N GLY A 138 -9.82 1.35 15.86
CA GLY A 138 -10.33 0.98 17.18
C GLY A 138 -11.85 0.83 17.26
N SER A 139 -12.59 1.13 16.19
CA SER A 139 -14.04 0.96 16.16
C SER A 139 -14.45 -0.50 16.29
N CYS A 140 -15.38 -0.82 17.20
CA CYS A 140 -15.95 -2.17 17.31
C CYS A 140 -17.06 -2.45 16.29
N SER A 141 -17.46 -1.46 15.49
CA SER A 141 -18.53 -1.65 14.52
C SER A 141 -18.13 -2.66 13.44
N PRO A 142 -19.09 -3.50 12.96
CA PRO A 142 -18.87 -4.37 11.82
C PRO A 142 -18.41 -3.57 10.61
N VAL A 143 -17.47 -4.12 9.85
CA VAL A 143 -17.01 -3.51 8.60
C VAL A 143 -17.80 -4.10 7.44
N ASP A 144 -18.41 -3.26 6.63
CA ASP A 144 -19.05 -3.70 5.39
C ASP A 144 -17.98 -4.02 4.34
N LEU A 145 -17.71 -5.30 4.12
CA LEU A 145 -16.71 -5.74 3.15
C LEU A 145 -17.22 -5.68 1.70
N SER A 146 -18.53 -5.49 1.48
CA SER A 146 -19.11 -5.51 0.13
C SER A 146 -18.67 -4.32 -0.74
N VAL A 147 -18.19 -3.24 -0.11
CA VAL A 147 -17.61 -2.06 -0.79
C VAL A 147 -16.20 -2.31 -1.32
N LEU A 148 -15.54 -3.38 -0.85
CA LEU A 148 -14.19 -3.74 -1.26
C LEU A 148 -14.24 -4.78 -2.38
N PRO A 149 -13.30 -4.74 -3.34
CA PRO A 149 -13.22 -5.79 -4.35
C PRO A 149 -12.91 -7.15 -3.71
N PRO A 150 -13.33 -8.27 -4.34
CA PRO A 150 -12.94 -9.61 -3.92
C PRO A 150 -11.42 -9.80 -4.05
N LEU A 151 -10.83 -10.59 -3.16
CA LEU A 151 -9.39 -10.90 -3.21
C LEU A 151 -9.05 -11.96 -4.27
N ASP A 152 -10.03 -12.80 -4.58
CA ASP A 152 -9.96 -13.98 -5.45
C ASP A 152 -10.48 -13.72 -6.86
N GLU A 153 -10.65 -12.46 -7.26
CA GLU A 153 -11.03 -12.10 -8.62
C GLU A 153 -10.04 -12.69 -9.63
N GLU A 154 -10.55 -13.38 -10.67
CA GLU A 154 -9.70 -13.84 -11.77
C GLU A 154 -9.12 -12.63 -12.51
N VAL A 155 -7.79 -12.54 -12.52
CA VAL A 155 -7.05 -11.37 -12.98
C VAL A 155 -5.89 -11.78 -13.86
N ASP A 156 -5.58 -10.96 -14.87
CA ASP A 156 -4.45 -11.19 -15.75
C ASP A 156 -3.13 -11.02 -14.96
N GLY A 157 -2.16 -11.92 -15.17
CA GLY A 157 -0.83 -11.79 -14.59
C GLY A 157 -0.08 -10.53 -15.02
N ASN A 158 -0.47 -9.92 -16.12
CA ASN A 158 0.06 -8.66 -16.63
C ASN A 158 -0.62 -7.43 -16.01
N ASP A 159 -1.69 -7.60 -15.22
CA ASP A 159 -2.30 -6.50 -14.49
C ASP A 159 -1.28 -5.83 -13.56
N ILE A 160 -1.27 -4.50 -13.60
CA ILE A 160 -0.40 -3.70 -12.73
C ILE A 160 -1.00 -3.66 -11.32
N LEU A 161 -0.21 -4.13 -10.35
CA LEU A 161 -0.54 -4.06 -8.92
C LEU A 161 -0.10 -2.75 -8.30
N SER A 162 1.02 -2.20 -8.75
CA SER A 162 1.58 -0.96 -8.22
C SER A 162 2.53 -0.33 -9.22
N PHE A 163 2.77 0.95 -9.04
CA PHE A 163 3.92 1.64 -9.61
C PHE A 163 4.90 1.99 -8.50
N GLU A 164 6.19 1.75 -8.75
CA GLU A 164 7.29 2.19 -7.89
C GLU A 164 8.24 3.10 -8.68
N GLN A 165 9.22 3.69 -7.98
CA GLN A 165 10.22 4.55 -8.60
C GLN A 165 11.64 4.00 -8.43
N SER A 166 12.44 4.09 -9.49
CA SER A 166 13.89 3.84 -9.39
C SER A 166 14.58 4.96 -8.60
N SER A 167 15.76 4.72 -8.03
CA SER A 167 16.56 5.77 -7.37
C SER A 167 17.03 6.90 -8.30
N GLY A 168 16.97 6.72 -9.62
CA GLY A 168 17.37 7.75 -10.59
C GLY A 168 18.88 7.99 -10.69
N SER A 169 19.71 7.16 -10.04
CA SER A 169 21.17 7.34 -9.97
C SER A 169 21.88 7.44 -11.32
N SER A 170 21.39 6.75 -12.35
CA SER A 170 22.00 6.77 -13.69
C SER A 170 21.56 7.94 -14.58
N SER A 171 20.33 8.45 -14.41
CA SER A 171 19.74 9.49 -15.28
C SER A 171 19.48 10.83 -14.57
N GLY A 172 19.82 10.93 -13.29
CA GLY A 172 19.50 12.08 -12.44
C GLY A 172 18.01 12.24 -12.12
N ARG A 173 17.14 11.39 -12.67
CA ARG A 173 15.69 11.43 -12.48
C ARG A 173 15.13 10.03 -12.25
N PRO A 174 14.37 9.80 -11.16
CA PRO A 174 13.59 8.58 -10.96
C PRO A 174 12.69 8.25 -12.15
N LYS A 175 12.66 6.97 -12.54
CA LYS A 175 11.75 6.42 -13.54
C LYS A 175 10.63 5.65 -12.86
N LEU A 176 9.44 5.73 -13.44
CA LEU A 176 8.30 4.92 -13.04
C LEU A 176 8.52 3.46 -13.47
N VAL A 177 8.31 2.52 -12.55
CA VAL A 177 8.46 1.09 -12.78
C VAL A 177 7.11 0.42 -12.46
N PRO A 178 6.43 -0.17 -13.46
CA PRO A 178 5.20 -0.92 -13.24
C PRO A 178 5.50 -2.31 -12.68
N PHE A 179 4.77 -2.71 -11.64
CA PHE A 179 4.88 -4.02 -11.01
C PHE A 179 3.62 -4.82 -11.34
N SER A 180 3.76 -5.83 -12.20
CA SER A 180 2.65 -6.71 -12.55
C SER A 180 2.42 -7.78 -11.49
N ARG A 181 1.20 -8.36 -11.48
CA ARG A 181 0.85 -9.49 -10.61
C ARG A 181 1.84 -10.64 -10.72
N ARG A 182 2.16 -11.05 -11.95
CA ARG A 182 3.14 -12.13 -12.22
C ARG A 182 4.51 -11.80 -11.66
N TRP A 183 4.94 -10.55 -11.77
CA TRP A 183 6.25 -10.13 -11.24
C TRP A 183 6.28 -10.24 -9.71
N VAL A 184 5.23 -9.76 -9.03
CA VAL A 184 5.12 -9.82 -7.57
C VAL A 184 5.06 -11.27 -7.09
N ASP A 185 4.23 -12.11 -7.72
CA ASP A 185 4.11 -13.53 -7.41
C ASP A 185 5.44 -14.27 -7.56
N ALA A 186 6.14 -14.07 -8.68
CA ALA A 186 7.44 -14.68 -8.91
C ALA A 186 8.49 -14.24 -7.88
N ASN A 187 8.44 -13.00 -7.38
CA ASN A 187 9.34 -12.55 -6.32
C ASN A 187 8.94 -13.07 -4.95
N ALA A 188 7.65 -13.20 -4.64
CA ALA A 188 7.17 -13.81 -3.42
C ALA A 188 7.64 -15.26 -3.31
N GLN A 189 7.55 -16.03 -4.40
CA GLN A 189 8.04 -17.41 -4.47
C GLN A 189 9.56 -17.50 -4.23
N LYS A 190 10.35 -16.58 -4.79
CA LYS A 190 11.80 -16.51 -4.54
C LYS A 190 12.15 -16.13 -3.11
N CYS A 191 11.25 -15.47 -2.40
CA CYS A 191 11.46 -14.98 -1.04
C CYS A 191 11.00 -15.97 0.04
N GLN A 192 10.52 -17.16 -0.33
CA GLN A 192 10.21 -18.24 0.60
C GLN A 192 11.50 -18.66 1.32
N ILE A 193 11.57 -18.41 2.62
CA ILE A 193 12.67 -18.84 3.48
C ILE A 193 12.27 -20.14 4.18
N ASP A 194 13.23 -21.04 4.32
CA ASP A 194 13.10 -22.30 5.06
C ASP A 194 12.44 -22.07 6.44
N GLU A 195 11.28 -22.70 6.66
CA GLU A 195 10.40 -22.54 7.83
C GLU A 195 11.03 -22.97 9.17
N ARG A 196 12.24 -23.52 9.14
CA ARG A 196 12.97 -24.02 10.33
C ARG A 196 13.29 -22.96 11.38
N ARG A 197 13.14 -21.67 11.07
CA ARG A 197 13.27 -20.56 12.03
C ARG A 197 12.22 -19.51 11.72
N THR A 198 11.59 -18.91 12.74
CA THR A 198 10.77 -17.70 12.59
C THR A 198 11.71 -16.52 12.40
N PRO A 199 11.95 -16.01 11.17
CA PRO A 199 12.89 -14.93 10.98
C PRO A 199 12.27 -13.60 11.40
N VAL A 200 13.04 -12.75 12.07
CA VAL A 200 12.67 -11.36 12.34
C VAL A 200 13.34 -10.47 11.30
N PHE A 201 12.56 -9.66 10.59
CA PHE A 201 13.07 -8.73 9.60
C PHE A 201 12.96 -7.29 10.08
N ILE A 202 14.05 -6.54 9.91
CA ILE A 202 14.05 -5.11 10.16
C ILE A 202 13.50 -4.41 8.93
N ARG A 203 12.40 -3.67 9.10
CA ARG A 203 11.84 -2.77 8.10
C ARG A 203 12.55 -1.42 8.20
N SER A 204 13.72 -1.29 7.56
CA SER A 204 14.48 -0.04 7.51
C SER A 204 14.35 0.64 6.14
N GLY A 205 14.06 1.95 6.15
CA GLY A 205 13.98 2.77 4.95
C GLY A 205 12.56 3.11 4.51
N SER A 206 12.41 3.71 3.33
CA SER A 206 11.11 4.12 2.80
C SER A 206 10.32 2.90 2.31
N PHE A 207 9.02 2.83 2.64
CA PHE A 207 8.10 1.78 2.18
C PHE A 207 7.99 1.68 0.65
N CYS A 208 8.40 2.73 -0.06
CA CYS A 208 8.30 2.86 -1.51
C CYS A 208 9.42 2.16 -2.28
N TYR A 209 10.29 1.43 -1.58
CA TYR A 209 11.31 0.59 -2.21
C TYR A 209 10.86 -0.86 -2.22
N VAL A 210 11.01 -1.54 -3.36
CA VAL A 210 10.72 -2.96 -3.58
C VAL A 210 11.17 -3.92 -2.47
N GLY A 211 12.31 -3.64 -1.82
CA GLY A 211 12.81 -4.43 -0.69
C GLY A 211 11.83 -4.47 0.49
N GLN A 212 10.90 -3.51 0.55
CA GLN A 212 9.83 -3.45 1.54
C GLN A 212 8.54 -4.19 1.08
N LEU A 213 8.35 -4.46 -0.20
CA LEU A 213 7.10 -5.05 -0.71
C LEU A 213 7.07 -6.60 -0.62
N LEU A 214 8.23 -7.26 -0.68
CA LEU A 214 8.33 -8.68 -1.03
C LEU A 214 8.27 -9.71 0.12
N ARG A 215 7.92 -9.31 1.36
CA ARG A 215 7.87 -10.25 2.50
C ARG A 215 6.64 -10.03 3.40
N ALA A 216 5.65 -10.90 3.26
CA ALA A 216 4.49 -10.96 4.15
C ALA A 216 4.05 -12.43 4.32
N SER A 217 4.93 -13.29 4.85
CA SER A 217 4.58 -14.67 5.24
C SER A 217 5.68 -15.26 6.10
#